data_AF-A0A2D4HDX0-F1
#
_entry.id   AF-A0A2D4HDX0-F1
#
_cell.length_a   1.000
_cell.length_b   1.000
_cell.length_c   1.000
_cell.angle_alpha   90.00
_cell.angle_beta   90.00
_cell.angle_gamma   90.00
#
_symmetry.space_group_name_H-M   'P 1'
#
loop_
_entity.id
_entity.type
_entity.pdbx_description
1 polymer ?
#
loop_
_entity_poly.entity_id
_entity_poly.type
_entity_poly.pdbx_seq_one_letter_code
_entity_poly.pdbx_strand_id
1 'polypeptide(L)'
;TRNRFEGTRSEVESLMKKMKENPHEHKNISLFTMEGYLYVQEKRHFGTSWVKHYCTYQSESKRITMVPFDQKSGGKGGEDEAIILKSCTRRKTDSIEKRFCFDVEAVDRPGVITMQALSEEDRRLWMEAMDGREPVYNSNKDSQNEGMAQLDNMGFSIVKKCIHAVESRGINEQGLYRIVGVNSRVQKLLSILMGK
;
A
#
# COMPACT_ATOMS: atom_id res chain seq x y z
N THR A 1 -29.78 24.67 -29.30
CA THR A 1 -28.58 24.17 -28.59
C THR A 1 -28.63 24.31 -27.07
N ARG A 2 -29.68 24.89 -26.45
CA ARG A 2 -29.85 24.98 -24.98
C ARG A 2 -30.57 23.77 -24.35
N ASN A 3 -31.58 23.21 -25.03
CA ASN A 3 -32.33 22.02 -24.56
C ASN A 3 -31.45 20.77 -24.41
N ARG A 4 -30.35 20.67 -25.17
CA ARG A 4 -29.43 19.53 -25.09
C ARG A 4 -28.55 19.58 -23.84
N PHE A 5 -28.31 20.76 -23.26
CA PHE A 5 -27.46 20.93 -22.08
C PHE A 5 -28.24 20.72 -20.77
N GLU A 6 -29.49 21.21 -20.72
CA GLU A 6 -30.37 21.01 -19.56
C GLU A 6 -30.83 19.54 -19.44
N GLY A 7 -31.06 18.84 -20.55
CA GLY A 7 -31.36 17.41 -20.57
C GLY A 7 -30.24 16.56 -19.98
N THR A 8 -29.00 16.78 -20.41
CA THR A 8 -27.82 16.07 -19.88
C THR A 8 -27.59 16.37 -18.39
N ARG A 9 -27.89 17.59 -17.93
CA ARG A 9 -27.78 17.94 -16.52
C ARG A 9 -28.81 17.19 -15.65
N SER A 10 -30.06 17.13 -16.10
CA SER A 10 -31.14 16.43 -15.37
C SER A 10 -30.89 14.92 -15.33
N GLU A 11 -30.38 14.34 -16.43
CA GLU A 11 -29.99 12.93 -16.49
C GLU A 11 -28.82 12.61 -15.54
N VAL A 12 -27.80 13.47 -15.48
CA VAL A 12 -26.65 13.32 -14.56
C VAL A 12 -27.09 13.45 -13.09
N GLU A 13 -27.96 14.41 -12.76
CA GLU A 13 -28.47 14.57 -11.40
C GLU A 13 -29.34 13.36 -10.98
N SER A 14 -30.16 12.83 -11.90
CA SER A 14 -30.93 11.60 -11.68
C SER A 14 -30.04 10.38 -11.50
N LEU A 15 -28.97 10.27 -12.29
CA LEU A 15 -27.97 9.19 -12.17
C LEU A 15 -27.20 9.28 -10.84
N MET A 16 -26.74 10.46 -10.45
CA MET A 16 -26.06 10.69 -9.16
C MET A 16 -26.96 10.34 -7.97
N LYS A 17 -28.25 10.69 -8.07
CA LYS A 17 -29.24 10.35 -7.05
C LYS A 17 -29.43 8.84 -6.95
N LYS A 18 -29.63 8.15 -8.08
CA LYS A 18 -29.76 6.68 -8.12
C LYS A 18 -28.52 5.95 -7.59
N MET A 19 -27.32 6.43 -7.95
CA MET A 19 -26.05 5.88 -7.44
C MET A 19 -25.89 6.07 -5.93
N LYS A 20 -26.39 7.17 -5.38
CA LYS A 20 -26.34 7.46 -3.94
C LYS A 20 -27.36 6.66 -3.14
N GLU A 21 -28.52 6.37 -3.72
CA GLU A 21 -29.61 5.67 -3.05
C GLU A 21 -29.32 4.18 -2.87
N ASN A 22 -28.76 3.49 -3.86
CA ASN A 22 -28.39 2.06 -3.76
C ASN A 22 -26.99 1.77 -4.37
N PRO A 23 -25.89 2.11 -3.66
CA PRO A 23 -24.52 1.85 -4.13
C PRO A 23 -24.22 0.36 -4.32
N HIS A 24 -24.91 -0.50 -3.55
CA HIS A 24 -24.66 -1.95 -3.52
C HIS A 24 -25.37 -2.74 -4.62
N GLU A 25 -26.53 -2.28 -5.12
CA GLU A 25 -27.25 -2.97 -6.21
C GLU A 25 -26.49 -2.87 -7.54
N HIS A 26 -25.82 -1.74 -7.79
CA HIS A 26 -25.00 -1.57 -8.99
C HIS A 26 -23.74 -2.45 -9.00
N LYS A 27 -23.24 -2.86 -7.82
CA LYS A 27 -22.14 -3.84 -7.71
C LYS A 27 -22.57 -5.26 -8.14
N ASN A 28 -23.87 -5.59 -8.04
CA ASN A 28 -24.38 -6.94 -8.31
C ASN A 28 -24.59 -7.26 -9.81
N ILE A 29 -24.28 -6.33 -10.72
CA ILE A 29 -24.39 -6.53 -12.19
C ILE A 29 -23.01 -6.80 -12.82
N SER A 30 -21.91 -6.64 -12.07
CA SER A 30 -20.58 -6.79 -12.63
C SER A 30 -20.29 -8.25 -12.98
N LEU A 31 -19.83 -8.49 -14.22
CA LEU A 31 -19.28 -9.78 -14.66
C LEU A 31 -17.95 -10.08 -13.98
N PHE A 32 -17.37 -9.11 -13.28
CA PHE A 32 -16.10 -9.23 -12.58
C PHE A 32 -16.34 -9.47 -11.09
N THR A 33 -15.56 -10.38 -10.51
CA THR A 33 -15.57 -10.63 -9.06
C THR A 33 -15.11 -9.41 -8.28
N MET A 34 -14.16 -8.66 -8.86
CA MET A 34 -13.64 -7.43 -8.29
C MET A 34 -13.24 -6.49 -9.41
N GLU A 35 -13.53 -5.21 -9.25
CA GLU A 35 -13.07 -4.16 -10.15
C GLU A 35 -12.83 -2.86 -9.40
N GLY A 36 -11.90 -2.05 -9.90
CA GLY A 36 -11.57 -0.77 -9.29
C GLY A 36 -10.20 -0.27 -9.66
N TYR A 37 -9.86 0.92 -9.14
CA TYR A 37 -8.57 1.53 -9.41
C TYR A 37 -7.49 1.05 -8.45
N LEU A 38 -6.36 0.64 -9.01
CA LEU A 38 -5.14 0.31 -8.28
C LEU A 38 -3.97 1.14 -8.81
N TYR A 39 -2.97 1.39 -7.96
CA TYR A 39 -1.68 1.88 -8.42
C TYR A 39 -0.73 0.71 -8.58
N VAL A 40 -0.14 0.57 -9.76
CA VAL A 40 0.83 -0.48 -10.08
C VAL A 40 2.24 0.11 -10.05
N GLN A 41 3.16 -0.60 -9.39
CA GLN A 41 4.56 -0.19 -9.33
C GLN A 41 5.27 -0.53 -10.65
N GLU A 42 5.80 0.50 -11.31
CA GLU A 42 6.64 0.36 -12.49
C GLU A 42 8.10 0.65 -12.13
N LYS A 43 9.02 -0.20 -12.62
CA LYS A 43 10.46 0.06 -12.53
C LYS A 43 10.88 0.91 -13.73
N ARG A 44 11.52 2.05 -13.45
CA ARG A 44 12.14 2.94 -14.45
C ARG A 44 13.65 2.99 -14.26
N HIS A 45 14.35 3.53 -15.25
CA HIS A 45 15.82 3.66 -15.23
C HIS A 45 16.37 4.40 -13.99
N PHE A 46 15.59 5.32 -13.41
CA PHE A 46 16.01 6.14 -12.26
C PHE A 46 15.09 5.98 -11.04
N GLY A 47 14.53 4.78 -10.84
CA GLY A 47 13.77 4.44 -9.63
C GLY A 47 12.41 3.83 -9.95
N THR A 48 11.47 3.98 -9.02
CA THR A 48 10.13 3.38 -9.11
C THR A 48 9.08 4.46 -9.28
N SER A 49 8.15 4.26 -10.21
CA SER A 49 6.94 5.07 -10.35
C SER A 49 5.70 4.25 -10.05
N TRP A 50 4.60 4.94 -9.76
CA TRP A 50 3.30 4.33 -9.53
C TRP A 50 2.32 4.86 -10.56
N VAL A 51 1.70 3.95 -11.31
CA VAL A 51 0.76 4.30 -12.38
C VAL A 51 -0.61 3.77 -12.03
N LYS A 52 -1.62 4.64 -12.12
CA LYS A 52 -3.00 4.29 -11.83
C LYS A 52 -3.57 3.46 -12.98
N HIS A 53 -4.11 2.30 -12.66
CA HIS A 53 -4.78 1.41 -13.59
C HIS A 53 -6.21 1.17 -13.13
N TYR A 54 -7.13 1.06 -14.08
CA TYR A 54 -8.40 0.39 -13.84
C TYR A 54 -8.17 -1.11 -13.94
N CYS A 55 -8.42 -1.83 -12.86
CA CYS A 55 -8.17 -3.26 -12.77
C CYS A 55 -9.50 -3.99 -12.67
N THR A 56 -9.61 -5.10 -13.39
CA THR A 56 -10.73 -6.04 -13.27
C THR A 56 -10.20 -7.44 -13.00
N TYR A 57 -10.93 -8.21 -12.20
CA TYR A 57 -10.57 -9.59 -11.85
C TYR A 57 -11.76 -10.53 -12.01
N GLN A 58 -11.51 -11.67 -12.66
CA GLN A 58 -12.46 -12.76 -12.82
C GLN A 58 -11.96 -13.98 -12.04
N SER A 59 -12.69 -14.40 -11.00
CA SER A 59 -12.28 -15.53 -10.15
C SER A 59 -12.26 -16.86 -10.89
N GLU A 60 -13.20 -17.10 -11.80
CA GLU A 60 -13.32 -18.35 -12.56
C GLU A 60 -12.09 -18.63 -13.42
N SER A 61 -11.58 -17.60 -14.12
CA SER A 61 -10.39 -17.69 -14.98
C SER A 61 -9.10 -17.27 -14.27
N LYS A 62 -9.20 -16.80 -13.02
CA LYS A 62 -8.11 -16.14 -12.28
C LYS A 62 -7.42 -15.03 -13.06
N ARG A 63 -8.13 -14.37 -13.98
CA ARG A 63 -7.54 -13.39 -14.89
C ARG A 63 -7.68 -11.98 -14.33
N ILE A 64 -6.58 -11.24 -14.28
CA ILE A 64 -6.54 -9.82 -13.96
C ILE A 64 -6.30 -9.04 -15.26
N THR A 65 -7.09 -8.01 -15.54
CA THR A 65 -6.88 -7.08 -16.66
C THR A 65 -6.61 -5.68 -16.11
N MET A 66 -5.61 -5.00 -16.63
CA MET A 66 -5.14 -3.70 -16.18
C MET A 66 -5.13 -2.72 -17.35
N VAL A 67 -5.90 -1.66 -17.23
CA VAL A 67 -5.99 -0.60 -18.24
C VAL A 67 -5.40 0.68 -17.64
N PRO A 68 -4.32 1.23 -18.21
CA PRO A 68 -3.70 2.44 -17.68
C PRO A 68 -4.67 3.62 -17.75
N PHE A 69 -4.78 4.36 -16.64
CA PHE A 69 -5.62 5.54 -16.54
C PHE A 69 -4.77 6.80 -16.70
N ASP A 70 -4.89 7.48 -17.84
CA ASP A 70 -4.29 8.79 -18.06
C ASP A 70 -5.36 9.90 -18.02
N GLN A 71 -5.19 10.81 -17.06
CA GLN A 71 -6.10 11.93 -16.78
C GLN A 71 -6.08 12.99 -17.90
N LYS A 72 -5.02 13.03 -18.72
CA LYS A 72 -4.83 14.02 -19.80
C LYS A 72 -5.39 13.56 -21.14
N SER A 73 -5.49 12.25 -21.39
CA SER A 73 -5.87 11.70 -22.70
C SER A 73 -7.35 11.29 -22.79
N GLY A 74 -8.18 11.65 -21.81
CA GLY A 74 -9.62 11.43 -21.87
C GLY A 74 -10.02 9.96 -22.01
N GLY A 75 -9.19 9.04 -21.50
CA GLY A 75 -9.44 7.59 -21.59
C GLY A 75 -9.09 6.96 -22.95
N LYS A 76 -8.25 7.59 -23.79
CA LYS A 76 -7.65 6.88 -24.92
C LYS A 76 -6.68 5.82 -24.40
N GLY A 77 -7.18 4.59 -24.37
CA GLY A 77 -6.56 3.41 -23.77
C GLY A 77 -5.12 3.20 -24.22
N GLY A 78 -4.23 3.01 -23.25
CA GLY A 78 -3.03 2.23 -23.47
C GLY A 78 -3.40 0.77 -23.71
N GLU A 79 -2.41 -0.04 -24.06
CA GLU A 79 -2.60 -1.48 -24.25
C GLU A 79 -3.09 -2.12 -22.95
N ASP A 80 -4.18 -2.90 -23.04
CA ASP A 80 -4.73 -3.63 -21.91
C ASP A 80 -3.76 -4.76 -21.55
N GLU A 81 -3.14 -4.71 -20.38
CA GLU A 81 -2.29 -5.79 -19.89
C GLU A 81 -3.15 -6.78 -19.11
N ALA A 82 -3.22 -8.02 -19.59
CA ALA A 82 -3.91 -9.11 -18.90
C ALA A 82 -2.91 -10.19 -18.43
N ILE A 83 -3.09 -10.68 -17.21
CA ILE A 83 -2.28 -11.73 -16.60
C ILE A 83 -3.16 -12.79 -15.95
N ILE A 84 -2.61 -14.01 -15.83
CA ILE A 84 -3.24 -15.07 -15.03
C ILE A 84 -2.62 -15.09 -13.64
N LEU A 85 -3.45 -14.85 -12.62
CA LEU A 85 -3.05 -14.82 -11.22
C LEU A 85 -2.54 -16.20 -10.78
N LYS A 86 -1.29 -16.24 -10.33
CA LYS A 86 -0.68 -17.39 -9.66
C LYS A 86 -0.86 -17.31 -8.14
N SER A 87 -0.56 -16.16 -7.56
CA SER A 87 -0.71 -15.92 -6.12
C SER A 87 -0.82 -14.44 -5.79
N CYS A 88 -1.57 -14.12 -4.74
CA CYS A 88 -1.67 -12.80 -4.16
C CYS A 88 -1.20 -12.84 -2.69
N THR A 89 -0.33 -11.92 -2.29
CA THR A 89 0.21 -11.86 -0.92
C THR A 89 0.26 -10.42 -0.43
N ARG A 90 -0.17 -10.15 0.81
CA ARG A 90 -0.07 -8.80 1.36
C ARG A 90 1.40 -8.41 1.52
N ARG A 91 1.74 -7.18 1.14
CA ARG A 91 3.08 -6.62 1.31
C ARG A 91 3.30 -6.21 2.77
N LYS A 92 4.47 -6.52 3.33
CA LYS A 92 4.82 -6.08 4.69
C LYS A 92 5.04 -4.56 4.74
N THR A 93 4.52 -3.89 5.76
CA THR A 93 4.55 -2.41 5.86
C THR A 93 5.95 -1.83 5.97
N ASP A 94 6.91 -2.58 6.51
CA ASP A 94 8.33 -2.21 6.61
C ASP A 94 9.10 -2.40 5.29
N SER A 95 8.58 -3.22 4.37
CA SER A 95 9.23 -3.52 3.09
C SER A 95 8.97 -2.49 1.98
N ILE A 96 8.04 -1.55 2.19
CA ILE A 96 7.66 -0.54 1.20
C ILE A 96 7.14 0.73 1.87
N GLU A 97 7.46 1.90 1.31
CA GLU A 97 7.00 3.20 1.83
C GLU A 97 5.47 3.38 1.71
N LYS A 98 4.85 2.72 0.72
CA LYS A 98 3.43 2.89 0.40
C LYS A 98 2.53 2.05 1.31
N ARG A 99 1.35 2.59 1.62
CA ARG A 99 0.31 1.91 2.39
C ARG A 99 -0.58 1.06 1.49
N PHE A 100 -1.28 0.10 2.08
CA PHE A 100 -2.30 -0.73 1.42
C PHE A 100 -1.78 -1.54 0.23
N CYS A 101 -0.52 -1.98 0.30
CA CYS A 101 0.13 -2.71 -0.77
C CYS A 101 -0.04 -4.22 -0.66
N PHE A 102 -0.10 -4.86 -1.81
CA PHE A 102 -0.07 -6.31 -1.99
C PHE A 102 0.69 -6.66 -3.26
N ASP A 103 1.20 -7.88 -3.30
CA ASP A 103 2.03 -8.43 -4.35
C ASP A 103 1.25 -9.50 -5.10
N VAL A 104 1.29 -9.42 -6.42
CA VAL A 104 0.70 -10.40 -7.34
C VAL A 104 1.81 -11.08 -8.13
N GLU A 105 1.79 -12.41 -8.17
CA GLU A 105 2.56 -13.18 -9.12
C GLU A 105 1.65 -13.66 -10.25
N ALA A 106 2.17 -13.62 -11.47
CA ALA A 106 1.50 -14.15 -12.65
C ALA A 106 2.04 -15.54 -13.02
N VAL A 107 1.22 -16.34 -13.69
CA VAL A 107 1.64 -17.67 -14.20
C VAL A 107 2.52 -17.52 -15.44
N ASP A 108 2.18 -16.58 -16.29
CA ASP A 108 2.74 -16.32 -17.62
C ASP A 108 3.92 -15.35 -17.61
N ARG A 109 4.20 -14.69 -16.47
CA ARG A 109 5.28 -13.71 -16.35
C ARG A 109 6.12 -13.94 -15.10
N PRO A 110 7.47 -13.95 -15.22
CA PRO A 110 8.34 -14.01 -14.06
C PRO A 110 8.37 -12.66 -13.31
N GLY A 111 8.37 -12.75 -11.98
CA GLY A 111 8.48 -11.60 -11.09
C GLY A 111 7.20 -11.25 -10.36
N VAL A 112 7.31 -10.29 -9.45
CA VAL A 112 6.22 -9.83 -8.60
C VAL A 112 5.76 -8.45 -9.08
N ILE A 113 4.45 -8.29 -9.22
CA ILE A 113 3.80 -7.02 -9.51
C ILE A 113 3.26 -6.48 -8.19
N THR A 114 3.84 -5.37 -7.73
CA THR A 114 3.37 -4.71 -6.51
C THR A 114 2.25 -3.74 -6.86
N MET A 115 1.12 -3.89 -6.19
CA MET A 115 -0.08 -3.07 -6.35
C MET A 115 -0.43 -2.36 -5.04
N GLN A 116 -1.01 -1.18 -5.15
CA GLN A 116 -1.50 -0.37 -4.03
C GLN A 116 -2.99 -0.08 -4.21
N ALA A 117 -3.78 -0.43 -3.20
CA ALA A 117 -5.19 -0.04 -3.10
C ALA A 117 -5.37 1.37 -2.53
N LEU A 118 -6.56 1.95 -2.72
CA LEU A 118 -6.89 3.30 -2.25
C LEU A 118 -7.14 3.37 -0.74
N SER A 119 -7.60 2.26 -0.16
CA SER A 119 -7.89 2.13 1.27
C SER A 119 -7.53 0.75 1.80
N GLU A 120 -7.54 0.59 3.13
CA GLU A 120 -7.37 -0.72 3.77
C GLU A 120 -8.54 -1.67 3.44
N GLU A 121 -9.76 -1.15 3.37
CA GLU A 121 -10.94 -1.92 3.01
C GLU A 121 -10.83 -2.43 1.57
N ASP A 122 -10.43 -1.58 0.63
CA ASP A 122 -10.21 -1.98 -0.76
C ASP A 122 -9.11 -3.04 -0.85
N ARG A 123 -8.00 -2.87 -0.14
CA ARG A 123 -6.93 -3.88 -0.09
C ARG A 123 -7.49 -5.23 0.37
N ARG A 124 -8.30 -5.22 1.44
CA ARG A 124 -8.89 -6.45 2.00
C ARG A 124 -9.80 -7.13 0.97
N LEU A 125 -10.67 -6.38 0.29
CA LEU A 125 -11.57 -6.91 -0.73
C LEU A 125 -10.79 -7.49 -1.93
N TRP A 126 -9.76 -6.79 -2.41
CA TRP A 126 -8.89 -7.29 -3.48
C TRP A 126 -8.16 -8.57 -3.05
N MET A 127 -7.61 -8.61 -1.84
CA MET A 127 -6.97 -9.79 -1.29
C MET A 127 -7.97 -10.95 -1.19
N GLU A 128 -9.17 -10.72 -0.66
CA GLU A 128 -10.21 -11.76 -0.51
C GLU A 128 -10.64 -12.33 -1.87
N ALA A 129 -10.89 -11.48 -2.87
CA ALA A 129 -11.25 -11.93 -4.22
C ALA A 129 -10.14 -12.79 -4.86
N MET A 130 -8.87 -12.48 -4.58
CA MET A 130 -7.70 -13.14 -5.16
C MET A 130 -7.13 -14.28 -4.29
N ASP A 131 -7.89 -14.79 -3.32
CA ASP A 131 -7.45 -15.82 -2.35
C ASP A 131 -6.10 -15.45 -1.67
N GLY A 132 -5.97 -14.16 -1.36
CA GLY A 132 -4.74 -13.53 -0.94
C GLY A 132 -4.29 -13.99 0.43
N ARG A 133 -2.98 -14.20 0.57
CA ARG A 133 -2.37 -14.68 1.82
C ARG A 133 -1.73 -13.54 2.59
N GLU A 134 -1.77 -13.62 3.92
CA GLU A 134 -0.94 -12.75 4.74
C GLU A 134 0.53 -13.17 4.59
N PRO A 135 1.47 -12.21 4.58
CA PRO A 135 2.88 -12.54 4.53
C PRO A 135 3.21 -13.35 5.78
N VAL A 136 3.95 -14.45 5.60
CA VAL A 136 4.49 -15.17 6.74
C VAL A 136 5.51 -14.24 7.39
N TYR A 137 5.11 -13.64 8.50
CA TYR A 137 6.06 -13.18 9.49
C TYR A 137 6.66 -14.47 10.01
N ASN A 138 7.79 -14.87 9.42
CA ASN A 138 8.71 -15.70 10.16
C ASN A 138 9.04 -14.86 11.39
N SER A 139 8.30 -15.04 12.49
CA SER A 139 8.86 -14.89 13.83
C SER A 139 9.97 -15.92 13.88
N ASN A 140 11.10 -15.51 13.33
CA ASN A 140 12.40 -16.10 13.39
C ASN A 140 12.42 -17.64 13.42
N LYS A 141 12.44 -18.26 12.23
CA LYS A 141 12.94 -19.65 12.13
C LYS A 141 14.45 -19.76 12.35
N ASP A 142 15.15 -18.64 12.54
CA ASP A 142 16.51 -18.57 13.09
C ASP A 142 16.54 -18.37 14.63
N SER A 143 15.39 -18.17 15.32
CA SER A 143 15.33 -18.03 16.80
C SER A 143 15.04 -19.32 17.56
N GLN A 144 15.17 -20.49 16.94
CA GLN A 144 15.21 -21.74 17.73
C GLN A 144 16.51 -21.89 18.53
N ASN A 145 17.44 -20.93 18.45
CA ASN A 145 18.61 -20.84 19.34
C ASN A 145 18.57 -19.63 20.31
N GLU A 146 17.47 -18.87 20.36
CA GLU A 146 17.30 -17.79 21.33
C GLU A 146 16.59 -18.31 22.57
N GLY A 147 17.34 -19.03 23.40
CA GLY A 147 17.06 -18.99 24.83
C GLY A 147 17.15 -17.53 25.26
N MET A 148 16.00 -16.91 25.56
CA MET A 148 15.90 -15.66 26.32
C MET A 148 16.91 -14.58 25.90
N ALA A 149 16.58 -13.75 24.89
CA ALA A 149 17.23 -12.45 24.75
C ALA A 149 16.80 -11.54 25.92
N GLN A 150 17.29 -11.85 27.12
CA GLN A 150 17.20 -11.03 28.31
C GLN A 150 18.24 -9.91 28.16
N LEU A 151 17.82 -8.67 28.40
CA LEU A 151 18.78 -7.58 28.54
C LEU A 151 19.70 -7.91 29.71
N ASP A 152 21.01 -7.86 29.48
CA ASP A 152 21.98 -7.93 30.57
C ASP A 152 21.99 -6.61 31.35
N ASN A 153 22.74 -6.57 32.45
CA ASN A 153 22.83 -5.38 33.29
C ASN A 153 23.32 -4.14 32.51
N MET A 154 24.11 -4.34 31.45
CA MET A 154 24.55 -3.27 30.57
C MET A 154 23.40 -2.76 29.69
N GLY A 155 22.64 -3.65 29.08
CA GLY A 155 21.44 -3.32 28.30
C GLY A 155 20.42 -2.55 29.13
N PHE A 156 20.14 -2.99 30.35
CA PHE A 156 19.27 -2.25 31.27
C PHE A 156 19.84 -0.87 31.66
N SER A 157 21.16 -0.76 31.84
CA SER A 157 21.82 0.52 32.14
C SER A 157 21.67 1.52 30.98
N ILE A 158 21.88 1.04 29.74
CA ILE A 158 21.75 1.87 28.53
C ILE A 158 20.31 2.36 28.38
N VAL A 159 19.32 1.47 28.52
CA VAL A 159 17.90 1.85 28.41
C VAL A 159 17.53 2.89 29.47
N LYS A 160 17.96 2.70 30.73
CA LYS A 160 17.72 3.68 31.80
C LYS A 160 18.37 5.04 31.52
N LYS A 161 19.60 5.06 30.99
CA LYS A 161 20.29 6.30 30.60
C LYS A 161 19.58 7.01 29.45
N CYS A 162 19.07 6.27 28.47
CA CYS A 162 18.29 6.83 27.37
C CYS A 162 16.98 7.46 27.86
N ILE A 163 16.22 6.76 28.72
CA ILE A 163 14.99 7.29 29.31
C ILE A 163 15.28 8.56 30.09
N HIS A 164 16.29 8.54 30.97
CA HIS A 164 16.66 9.71 31.77
C HIS A 164 17.11 10.90 30.91
N ALA A 165 17.84 10.66 29.81
CA ALA A 165 18.23 11.70 28.87
C ALA A 165 17.02 12.32 28.15
N VAL A 166 16.02 11.51 27.81
CA VAL A 166 14.76 11.99 27.20
C VAL A 166 13.92 12.76 28.22
N GLU A 167 13.78 12.28 29.45
CA GLU A 167 12.99 12.98 30.48
C GLU A 167 13.59 14.33 30.87
N SER A 168 14.93 14.41 30.96
CA SER A 168 15.63 15.64 31.33
C SER A 168 15.70 16.69 30.21
N ARG A 169 15.70 16.27 28.94
CA ARG A 169 15.89 17.17 27.78
C ARG A 169 14.67 17.31 26.87
N GLY A 170 13.75 16.36 26.91
CA GLY A 170 12.64 16.22 25.97
C GLY A 170 11.59 17.33 26.05
N ILE A 171 11.53 18.07 27.17
CA ILE A 171 10.67 19.27 27.30
C ILE A 171 11.24 20.46 26.50
N ASN A 172 12.57 20.59 26.43
CA ASN A 172 13.24 21.76 25.84
C ASN A 172 13.77 21.50 24.41
N GLU A 173 13.90 20.23 24.01
CA GLU A 173 14.37 19.85 22.67
C GLU A 173 13.20 19.40 21.79
N GLN A 174 12.96 20.13 20.68
CA GLN A 174 12.01 19.68 19.67
C GLN A 174 12.49 18.36 19.05
N GLY A 175 11.64 17.33 19.12
CA GLY A 175 11.97 15.99 18.63
C GLY A 175 12.19 15.92 17.12
N LEU A 176 12.84 14.84 16.68
CA LEU A 176 13.18 14.57 15.28
C LEU A 176 11.97 14.58 14.33
N TYR A 177 10.78 14.28 14.86
CA TYR A 177 9.51 14.33 14.13
C TYR A 177 8.98 15.76 13.89
N ARG A 178 9.55 16.77 14.57
CA ARG A 178 9.16 18.19 14.45
C ARG A 178 10.17 19.01 13.64
N ILE A 179 11.44 18.60 13.61
CA ILE A 179 12.49 19.22 12.78
C ILE A 179 13.17 18.12 11.96
N VAL A 180 12.99 18.18 10.63
CA VAL A 180 13.66 17.26 9.70
C VAL A 180 15.16 17.51 9.71
N GLY A 181 15.94 16.42 9.73
CA GLY A 181 17.32 16.43 9.27
C GLY A 181 18.30 17.13 10.18
N VAL A 182 18.86 16.40 11.15
CA VAL A 182 20.27 16.60 11.49
C VAL A 182 20.86 15.26 11.93
N ASN A 183 21.40 14.52 10.96
CA ASN A 183 22.17 13.29 11.20
C ASN A 183 23.27 13.52 12.27
N SER A 184 23.78 14.75 12.35
CA SER A 184 24.69 15.22 13.40
C SER A 184 24.15 15.10 14.84
N ARG A 185 22.84 15.24 15.08
CA ARG A 185 22.24 15.05 16.41
C ARG A 185 22.15 13.58 16.79
N VAL A 186 21.83 12.71 15.82
CA VAL A 186 21.83 11.24 16.01
C VAL A 186 23.25 10.76 16.31
N GLN A 187 24.23 11.17 15.51
CA GLN A 187 25.65 10.82 15.71
C GLN A 187 26.20 11.35 17.03
N LYS A 188 25.82 12.57 17.46
CA LYS A 188 26.22 13.15 18.76
C LYS A 188 25.61 12.40 19.94
N LEU A 189 24.36 11.93 19.85
CA LEU A 189 23.75 11.14 20.91
C LEU A 189 24.43 9.76 21.02
N LEU A 190 24.70 9.13 19.87
CA LEU A 190 25.43 7.86 19.80
C LEU A 190 26.84 7.97 20.38
N SER A 191 27.56 9.06 20.12
CA SER A 191 28.90 9.26 20.68
C SER A 191 28.89 9.51 22.20
N ILE A 192 27.87 10.19 22.73
CA ILE A 192 27.71 10.38 24.19
C ILE A 192 27.38 9.04 24.88
N LEU A 193 26.62 8.17 24.22
CA LEU A 193 26.19 6.89 24.79
C LEU A 193 27.26 5.78 24.65
N MET A 194 28.13 5.87 23.64
CA MET A 194 29.19 4.89 23.36
C MET A 194 30.61 5.35 23.72
N GLY A 195 30.80 6.62 24.09
CA GLY A 195 32.07 7.14 24.58
C GLY A 195 32.29 6.75 26.05
N LYS A 196 33.50 6.24 26.36
CA LYS A 196 33.97 6.03 27.73
C LYS A 196 34.13 7.34 28.49
#